data_AF-A0A9D6DNJ4-F1
#
_entry.id   AF-A0A9D6DNJ4-F1
#
_cell.length_a   1.000
_cell.length_b   1.000
_cell.length_c   1.000
_cell.angle_alpha   90.00
_cell.angle_beta   90.00
_cell.angle_gamma   90.00
#
_symmetry.space_group_name_H-M   'P 1'
#
loop_
_entity.id
_entity.type
_entity.pdbx_description
1 polymer ?
#
loop_
_entity_poly.entity_id
_entity_poly.type
_entity_poly.pdbx_seq_one_letter_code
_entity_poly.pdbx_strand_id
1 'polypeptide(L)'
;MERKEHAPDTASENLDRREFLKGAAAMFGAALLAGNAAEAASLLEKAANPEEGAEKGPKLSFEFFFSAHLTGADKRGDAEKVKSADIFAPESIGMDEELRARFQDVADGKLTPSEVAKNYGWPEDPEYGNEISFLGTLRSIHNTKVRLAFLDPLPDHPIARETFEAADRSTEVNLLEESFPHLTEVFRRGIEEFSRTQVKREEYVMSRIASLASDIREGKLPQFKAKQDVRILIAFGAIHTGLFRALSGGEEDAQRAFSRMPFIFGYESEAIRRSMLGKEVTDDLAARAFMERIISPMVFARLAGSESQPKIAFLRKASAKLSIGELKELFEKMKEKYFDPLMSAEIVKTMLKTKGVEFPLTREELEKAAR
;
A
#
# COMPACT_ATOMS: atom_id res chain seq x y z
N MET A 1 0.93 -43.58 -42.44
CA MET A 1 1.68 -43.63 -41.17
C MET A 1 0.94 -42.70 -40.21
N GLU A 2 0.07 -43.28 -39.40
CA GLU A 2 -0.91 -42.59 -38.56
C GLU A 2 -0.24 -41.84 -37.40
N ARG A 3 -0.65 -40.59 -37.16
CA ARG A 3 -0.32 -39.86 -35.93
C ARG A 3 -1.31 -40.25 -34.85
N LYS A 4 -0.82 -40.87 -33.77
CA LYS A 4 -1.58 -41.07 -32.54
C LYS A 4 -1.76 -39.73 -31.83
N GLU A 5 -3.01 -39.39 -31.56
CA GLU A 5 -3.41 -38.34 -30.61
C GLU A 5 -3.00 -38.75 -29.19
N HIS A 6 -2.39 -37.82 -28.45
CA HIS A 6 -2.22 -37.92 -27.00
C HIS A 6 -3.41 -37.21 -26.35
N ALA A 7 -4.20 -37.96 -25.59
CA ALA A 7 -5.20 -37.40 -24.68
C ALA A 7 -4.48 -36.76 -23.47
N PRO A 8 -4.94 -35.61 -22.95
CA PRO A 8 -4.37 -35.02 -21.75
C PRO A 8 -4.78 -35.81 -20.49
N ASP A 9 -3.79 -36.07 -19.63
CA ASP A 9 -3.90 -36.69 -18.31
C ASP A 9 -4.86 -35.95 -17.37
N THR A 10 -5.89 -36.64 -16.88
CA THR A 10 -6.86 -36.19 -15.86
C THR A 10 -6.33 -36.34 -14.42
N ALA A 11 -5.02 -36.16 -14.22
CA ALA A 11 -4.38 -36.40 -12.93
C ALA A 11 -4.42 -35.21 -11.95
N SER A 12 -4.65 -33.97 -12.42
CA SER A 12 -4.59 -32.78 -11.55
C SER A 12 -5.85 -32.51 -10.73
N GLU A 13 -7.04 -32.92 -11.17
CA GLU A 13 -8.29 -32.75 -10.40
C GLU A 13 -8.44 -33.76 -9.25
N ASN A 14 -7.81 -34.94 -9.36
CA ASN A 14 -7.92 -36.00 -8.36
C ASN A 14 -7.02 -35.78 -7.12
N LEU A 15 -5.98 -34.95 -7.23
CA LEU A 15 -5.11 -34.60 -6.10
C LEU A 15 -5.81 -33.63 -5.13
N ASP A 16 -6.60 -32.70 -5.65
CA ASP A 16 -7.31 -31.69 -4.86
C ASP A 16 -8.45 -32.30 -4.01
N ARG A 17 -9.24 -33.19 -4.63
CA ARG A 17 -10.31 -33.92 -3.95
C ARG A 17 -9.79 -34.79 -2.80
N ARG A 18 -8.59 -35.35 -2.91
CA ARG A 18 -8.02 -36.23 -1.88
C ARG A 18 -7.56 -35.45 -0.65
N GLU A 19 -7.00 -34.25 -0.84
CA GLU A 19 -6.61 -33.36 0.27
C GLU A 19 -7.84 -32.73 0.93
N PHE A 20 -8.85 -32.33 0.15
CA PHE A 20 -10.14 -31.90 0.69
C PHE A 20 -10.80 -32.98 1.56
N LEU A 21 -10.86 -34.23 1.08
CA LEU A 21 -11.45 -35.35 1.83
C LEU A 21 -10.67 -35.67 3.13
N LYS A 22 -9.34 -35.48 3.15
CA LYS A 22 -8.55 -35.61 4.40
C LYS A 22 -8.87 -34.51 5.40
N GLY A 23 -8.98 -33.26 4.93
CA GLY A 23 -9.38 -32.12 5.76
C GLY A 23 -10.79 -32.29 6.33
N ALA A 24 -11.75 -32.68 5.49
CA ALA A 24 -13.13 -32.94 5.90
C ALA A 24 -13.22 -34.09 6.92
N ALA A 25 -12.48 -35.18 6.72
CA ALA A 25 -12.44 -36.29 7.67
C ALA A 25 -11.84 -35.90 9.03
N ALA A 26 -10.80 -35.05 9.04
CA ALA A 26 -10.19 -34.54 10.27
C ALA A 26 -11.14 -33.64 11.06
N MET A 27 -11.85 -32.73 10.37
CA MET A 27 -12.85 -31.85 11.00
C MET A 27 -14.08 -32.61 11.49
N PHE A 28 -14.54 -33.60 10.72
CA PHE A 28 -15.63 -34.49 11.15
C PHE A 28 -15.27 -35.28 12.42
N GLY A 29 -14.04 -35.79 12.50
CA GLY A 29 -13.53 -36.44 13.71
C GLY A 29 -13.51 -35.51 14.91
N ALA A 30 -13.07 -34.26 14.72
CA ALA A 30 -13.04 -33.25 15.79
C ALA A 30 -14.45 -32.87 16.26
N ALA A 31 -15.42 -32.69 15.35
CA ALA A 31 -16.80 -32.35 15.68
C ALA A 31 -17.53 -33.49 16.43
N LEU A 32 -17.28 -34.74 16.05
CA LEU A 32 -17.78 -35.92 16.78
C LEU A 32 -17.19 -36.02 18.19
N LEU A 33 -15.88 -35.76 18.34
CA LEU A 33 -15.21 -35.76 19.65
C LEU A 33 -15.69 -34.61 20.55
N ALA A 34 -16.11 -33.50 19.98
CA ALA A 34 -16.72 -32.36 20.69
C ALA A 34 -18.23 -32.56 20.99
N GLY A 35 -18.83 -33.69 20.58
CA GLY A 35 -20.24 -34.00 20.83
C GLY A 35 -21.23 -33.20 19.99
N ASN A 36 -20.78 -32.52 18.92
CA ASN A 36 -21.61 -31.60 18.15
C ASN A 36 -22.14 -32.25 16.86
N ALA A 37 -23.11 -33.15 17.01
CA ALA A 37 -23.62 -33.99 15.91
C ALA A 37 -24.22 -33.19 14.74
N ALA A 38 -24.78 -32.00 14.99
CA ALA A 38 -25.34 -31.13 13.95
C ALA A 38 -24.25 -30.55 13.04
N GLU A 39 -23.10 -30.18 13.61
CA GLU A 39 -21.95 -29.66 12.87
C GLU A 39 -21.27 -30.75 12.05
N ALA A 40 -21.15 -31.95 12.61
CA ALA A 40 -20.67 -33.14 11.91
C ALA A 40 -21.57 -33.52 10.72
N ALA A 41 -22.90 -33.45 10.88
CA ALA A 41 -23.86 -33.71 9.80
C ALA A 41 -23.79 -32.65 8.69
N SER A 42 -23.66 -31.37 9.04
CA SER A 42 -23.53 -30.28 8.05
C SER A 42 -22.24 -30.41 7.20
N LEU A 43 -21.14 -30.84 7.82
CA LEU A 43 -19.88 -31.07 7.10
C LEU A 43 -19.97 -32.26 6.13
N LEU A 44 -20.69 -33.32 6.50
CA LEU A 44 -20.95 -34.45 5.61
C LEU A 44 -21.83 -34.05 4.42
N GLU A 45 -22.84 -33.23 4.65
CA GLU A 45 -23.74 -32.74 3.59
C GLU A 45 -22.98 -31.86 2.58
N LYS A 46 -22.13 -30.94 3.05
CA LYS A 46 -21.22 -30.15 2.20
C LYS A 46 -20.21 -31.00 1.43
N ALA A 47 -19.69 -32.06 2.03
CA ALA A 47 -18.74 -32.96 1.35
C ALA A 47 -19.42 -33.90 0.35
N ALA A 48 -20.71 -34.22 0.55
CA ALA A 48 -21.50 -35.07 -0.34
C ALA A 48 -22.02 -34.31 -1.58
N ASN A 49 -22.29 -33.01 -1.45
CA ASN A 49 -22.76 -32.13 -2.52
C ASN A 49 -21.77 -30.97 -2.81
N PRO A 50 -20.58 -31.23 -3.38
CA PRO A 50 -19.62 -30.18 -3.68
C PRO A 50 -20.13 -29.16 -4.72
N GLU A 51 -21.14 -29.52 -5.53
CA GLU A 51 -21.74 -28.63 -6.54
C GLU A 51 -22.69 -27.57 -5.96
N GLU A 52 -23.20 -27.75 -4.74
CA GLU A 52 -24.06 -26.75 -4.08
C GLU A 52 -23.28 -25.59 -3.43
N GLY A 53 -21.94 -25.67 -3.43
CA GLY A 53 -21.04 -24.61 -2.96
C GLY A 53 -20.47 -23.71 -4.06
N ALA A 54 -20.77 -23.95 -5.34
CA ALA A 54 -20.33 -23.06 -6.41
C ALA A 54 -20.97 -21.68 -6.21
N GLU A 55 -20.16 -20.67 -5.86
CA GLU A 55 -20.61 -19.29 -5.67
C GLU A 55 -21.49 -18.87 -6.86
N LYS A 56 -22.75 -18.52 -6.59
CA LYS A 56 -23.64 -17.93 -7.59
C LYS A 56 -23.09 -16.54 -7.93
N GLY A 57 -22.39 -16.41 -9.06
CA GLY A 57 -21.87 -15.13 -9.53
C GLY A 57 -20.66 -15.28 -10.47
N PRO A 58 -20.17 -14.17 -11.04
CA PRO A 58 -18.87 -14.17 -11.72
C PRO A 58 -17.75 -14.54 -10.74
N LYS A 59 -16.68 -15.15 -11.26
CA LYS A 59 -15.41 -15.25 -10.54
C LYS A 59 -14.87 -13.82 -10.31
N LEU A 60 -14.28 -13.58 -9.14
CA LEU A 60 -13.58 -12.33 -8.85
C LEU A 60 -12.07 -12.59 -8.87
N SER A 61 -11.34 -11.66 -9.47
CA SER A 61 -9.89 -11.65 -9.44
C SER A 61 -9.41 -10.29 -8.95
N PHE A 62 -8.52 -10.31 -7.96
CA PHE A 62 -8.01 -9.13 -7.29
C PHE A 62 -6.54 -8.94 -7.62
N GLU A 63 -6.18 -7.75 -8.09
CA GLU A 63 -4.79 -7.33 -8.21
C GLU A 63 -4.52 -6.17 -7.26
N PHE A 64 -3.59 -6.35 -6.33
CA PHE A 64 -3.08 -5.27 -5.50
C PHE A 64 -1.86 -4.61 -6.15
N PHE A 65 -1.94 -3.31 -6.39
CA PHE A 65 -0.82 -2.50 -6.87
C PHE A 65 -0.29 -1.62 -5.73
N PHE A 66 0.89 -1.97 -5.22
CA PHE A 66 1.53 -1.28 -4.11
C PHE A 66 2.57 -0.24 -4.58
N SER A 67 2.55 0.96 -4.01
CA SER A 67 3.51 2.04 -4.34
C SER A 67 4.04 2.72 -3.08
N ALA A 68 5.13 3.50 -3.17
CA ALA A 68 5.75 4.18 -2.03
C ALA A 68 4.93 5.35 -1.43
N HIS A 69 3.62 5.41 -1.73
CA HIS A 69 2.70 6.54 -1.56
C HIS A 69 2.64 7.47 -2.78
N LEU A 70 1.89 7.00 -3.77
CA LEU A 70 1.07 7.76 -4.71
C LEU A 70 1.68 9.01 -5.36
N THR A 71 3.00 9.09 -5.57
CA THR A 71 3.54 10.10 -6.48
C THR A 71 2.96 9.84 -7.87
N GLY A 72 2.61 10.88 -8.62
CA GLY A 72 2.08 10.67 -9.98
C GLY A 72 3.04 9.92 -10.92
N ALA A 73 4.33 9.89 -10.58
CA ALA A 73 5.32 9.06 -11.26
C ALA A 73 5.12 7.55 -11.03
N ASP A 74 4.73 7.12 -9.82
CA ASP A 74 4.37 5.73 -9.51
C ASP A 74 3.06 5.31 -10.21
N LYS A 75 2.14 6.27 -10.43
CA LYS A 75 0.83 6.03 -11.06
C LYS A 75 0.87 5.89 -12.57
N ARG A 76 1.97 6.27 -13.24
CA ARG A 76 2.13 6.00 -14.69
C ARG A 76 2.24 4.50 -14.98
N GLY A 77 2.74 3.70 -14.04
CA GLY A 77 2.72 2.23 -14.13
C GLY A 77 1.33 1.61 -13.95
N ASP A 78 0.35 2.40 -13.48
CA ASP A 78 -1.00 1.96 -13.15
C ASP A 78 -1.95 2.08 -14.36
N ALA A 79 -1.70 3.02 -15.28
CA ALA A 79 -2.64 3.34 -16.37
C ALA A 79 -3.05 2.13 -17.24
N GLU A 80 -2.10 1.24 -17.58
CA GLU A 80 -2.42 0.03 -18.35
C GLU A 80 -3.19 -1.01 -17.51
N LYS A 81 -2.88 -1.10 -16.21
CA LYS A 81 -3.62 -1.98 -15.29
C LYS A 81 -5.05 -1.48 -15.12
N VAL A 82 -5.24 -0.19 -14.91
CA VAL A 82 -6.54 0.47 -14.81
C VAL A 82 -7.39 0.22 -16.05
N LYS A 83 -6.84 0.39 -17.26
CA LYS A 83 -7.57 0.10 -18.52
C LYS A 83 -8.01 -1.36 -18.64
N SER A 84 -7.24 -2.27 -18.07
CA SER A 84 -7.58 -3.69 -18.06
C SER A 84 -8.54 -4.07 -16.93
N ALA A 85 -8.76 -3.21 -15.93
CA ALA A 85 -9.63 -3.53 -14.80
C ALA A 85 -11.10 -3.25 -15.14
N ASP A 86 -12.00 -4.02 -14.53
CA ASP A 86 -13.44 -3.72 -14.55
C ASP A 86 -13.81 -2.76 -13.44
N ILE A 87 -13.15 -2.91 -12.29
CA ILE A 87 -13.26 -2.05 -11.12
C ILE A 87 -11.86 -1.58 -10.74
N PHE A 88 -11.72 -0.28 -10.48
CA PHE A 88 -10.52 0.32 -9.91
C PHE A 88 -10.82 0.95 -8.56
N ALA A 89 -10.07 0.55 -7.55
CA ALA A 89 -10.19 1.01 -6.18
C ALA A 89 -8.91 1.75 -5.76
N PRO A 90 -8.83 3.08 -5.97
CA PRO A 90 -7.71 3.85 -5.48
C PRO A 90 -7.79 4.06 -3.96
N GLU A 91 -6.64 4.12 -3.31
CA GLU A 91 -6.52 4.69 -1.97
C GLU A 91 -7.04 6.15 -1.97
N SER A 92 -8.02 6.42 -1.11
CA SER A 92 -8.86 7.61 -1.15
C SER A 92 -9.25 8.14 0.23
N ILE A 93 -8.42 7.88 1.24
CA ILE A 93 -8.62 8.43 2.57
C ILE A 93 -8.71 9.96 2.50
N GLY A 94 -9.75 10.53 3.12
CA GLY A 94 -9.99 11.97 3.12
C GLY A 94 -10.72 12.53 1.89
N MET A 95 -11.09 11.70 0.91
CA MET A 95 -11.99 12.15 -0.17
C MET A 95 -13.44 12.16 0.31
N ASP A 96 -14.10 13.31 0.17
CA ASP A 96 -15.55 13.43 0.30
C ASP A 96 -16.31 12.82 -0.90
N GLU A 97 -17.64 12.75 -0.78
CA GLU A 97 -18.50 12.20 -1.83
C GLU A 97 -18.48 13.02 -3.12
N GLU A 98 -18.33 14.35 -3.03
CA GLU A 98 -18.28 15.21 -4.23
C GLU A 98 -17.05 14.89 -5.07
N LEU A 99 -15.88 14.79 -4.43
CA LEU A 99 -14.63 14.48 -5.11
C LEU A 99 -14.66 13.06 -5.68
N ARG A 100 -15.20 12.10 -4.94
CA ARG A 100 -15.40 10.71 -5.42
C ARG A 100 -16.26 10.67 -6.69
N ALA A 101 -17.35 11.44 -6.73
CA ALA A 101 -18.20 11.55 -7.90
C ALA A 101 -17.46 12.15 -9.11
N ARG A 102 -16.66 13.20 -8.90
CA ARG A 102 -15.86 13.82 -9.97
C ARG A 102 -14.81 12.87 -10.55
N PHE A 103 -14.21 12.01 -9.72
CA PHE A 103 -13.31 10.96 -10.20
C PHE A 103 -14.05 9.99 -11.15
N GLN A 104 -15.28 9.59 -10.82
CA GLN A 104 -16.08 8.76 -11.72
C GLN A 104 -16.43 9.51 -13.01
N ASP A 105 -16.77 10.80 -12.94
CA ASP A 105 -17.01 11.62 -14.14
C ASP A 105 -15.78 11.73 -15.04
N VAL A 106 -14.56 11.75 -14.48
CA VAL A 106 -13.32 11.68 -15.25
C VAL A 106 -13.11 10.30 -15.88
N ALA A 107 -13.38 9.21 -15.15
CA ALA A 107 -13.36 7.86 -15.70
C ALA A 107 -14.35 7.69 -16.86
N ASP A 108 -15.53 8.30 -16.74
CA ASP A 108 -16.58 8.36 -17.75
C ASP A 108 -16.25 9.31 -18.91
N GLY A 109 -15.19 10.12 -18.82
CA GLY A 109 -14.80 11.11 -19.83
C GLY A 109 -15.73 12.33 -19.93
N LYS A 110 -16.54 12.59 -18.89
CA LYS A 110 -17.39 13.79 -18.77
C LYS A 110 -16.60 15.00 -18.27
N LEU A 111 -15.55 14.75 -17.50
CA LEU A 111 -14.59 15.75 -17.03
C LEU A 111 -13.18 15.32 -17.44
N THR A 112 -12.32 16.30 -17.67
CA THR A 112 -10.88 16.11 -17.84
C THR A 112 -10.14 16.26 -16.50
N PRO A 113 -8.93 15.69 -16.35
CA PRO A 113 -8.11 15.90 -15.16
C PRO A 113 -7.82 17.39 -14.87
N SER A 114 -7.58 18.21 -15.90
CA SER A 114 -7.33 19.66 -15.76
C SER A 114 -8.56 20.42 -15.24
N GLU A 115 -9.78 20.06 -15.67
CA GLU A 115 -10.99 20.70 -15.16
C GLU A 115 -11.20 20.43 -13.66
N VAL A 116 -10.94 19.20 -13.22
CA VAL A 116 -10.97 18.88 -11.80
C VAL A 116 -9.86 19.62 -11.05
N ALA A 117 -8.63 19.60 -11.55
CA ALA A 117 -7.51 20.29 -10.92
C ALA A 117 -7.80 21.79 -10.70
N LYS A 118 -8.34 22.46 -11.72
CA LYS A 118 -8.74 23.86 -11.64
C LYS A 118 -9.82 24.12 -10.58
N ASN A 119 -10.81 23.25 -10.45
CA ASN A 119 -11.89 23.40 -9.48
C ASN A 119 -11.40 23.31 -8.03
N TYR A 120 -10.34 22.54 -7.77
CA TYR A 120 -9.77 22.37 -6.43
C TYR A 120 -8.48 23.20 -6.21
N GLY A 121 -8.10 24.07 -7.15
CA GLY A 121 -6.89 24.87 -7.06
C GLY A 121 -5.60 24.05 -7.07
N TRP A 122 -5.62 22.85 -7.66
CA TRP A 122 -4.46 21.99 -7.76
C TRP A 122 -3.55 22.43 -8.92
N PRO A 123 -2.22 22.50 -8.73
CA PRO A 123 -1.29 22.77 -9.82
C PRO A 123 -1.41 21.72 -10.93
N GLU A 124 -1.61 22.17 -12.17
CA GLU A 124 -1.73 21.29 -13.34
C GLU A 124 -0.40 20.66 -13.75
N ASP A 125 0.70 21.40 -13.56
CA ASP A 125 2.06 20.91 -13.78
C ASP A 125 2.81 20.89 -12.44
N PRO A 126 2.80 19.75 -11.75
CA PRO A 126 3.56 19.64 -10.52
C PRO A 126 5.05 19.66 -10.86
N GLU A 127 5.77 20.65 -10.32
CA GLU A 127 7.22 20.63 -10.33
C GLU A 127 7.71 19.25 -9.83
N TYR A 128 8.61 18.66 -10.62
CA TYR A 128 9.13 17.30 -10.55
C TYR A 128 8.92 16.54 -9.22
N GLY A 129 8.14 15.45 -9.29
CA GLY A 129 8.03 14.48 -8.20
C GLY A 129 7.02 14.85 -7.10
N ASN A 130 6.41 16.03 -7.19
CA ASN A 130 5.35 16.49 -6.28
C ASN A 130 3.97 16.47 -6.94
N GLU A 131 3.74 15.57 -7.91
CA GLU A 131 2.40 15.39 -8.48
C GLU A 131 1.47 15.00 -7.36
N ILE A 132 0.50 15.88 -7.09
CA ILE A 132 -0.60 15.62 -6.17
C ILE A 132 -1.15 14.26 -6.58
N SER A 133 -1.08 13.31 -5.65
CA SER A 133 -1.52 11.93 -5.84
C SER A 133 -2.82 11.84 -6.64
N PHE A 134 -3.78 12.69 -6.31
CA PHE A 134 -5.08 12.74 -6.96
C PHE A 134 -5.01 13.05 -8.45
N LEU A 135 -4.18 14.01 -8.90
CA LEU A 135 -4.05 14.35 -10.31
C LEU A 135 -3.47 13.19 -11.13
N GLY A 136 -2.46 12.49 -10.57
CA GLY A 136 -1.90 11.30 -11.20
C GLY A 136 -2.94 10.19 -11.39
N THR A 137 -3.84 10.00 -10.42
CA THR A 137 -4.97 9.06 -10.56
C THR A 137 -5.99 9.55 -11.58
N LEU A 138 -6.38 10.82 -11.57
CA LEU A 138 -7.32 11.36 -12.56
C LEU A 138 -6.81 11.14 -14.00
N ARG A 139 -5.51 11.33 -14.21
CA ARG A 139 -4.86 11.06 -15.50
C ARG A 139 -4.89 9.58 -15.88
N SER A 140 -4.69 8.66 -14.92
CA SER A 140 -4.69 7.21 -15.21
C SER A 140 -6.08 6.67 -15.52
N ILE A 141 -7.14 7.24 -14.95
CA ILE A 141 -8.52 6.79 -15.16
C ILE A 141 -9.24 7.51 -16.31
N HIS A 142 -8.74 8.64 -16.80
CA HIS A 142 -9.45 9.48 -17.77
C HIS A 142 -9.92 8.70 -19.01
N ASN A 143 -11.23 8.72 -19.24
CA ASN A 143 -11.90 8.05 -20.36
C ASN A 143 -11.65 6.54 -20.46
N THR A 144 -11.34 5.87 -19.34
CA THR A 144 -11.16 4.40 -19.29
C THR A 144 -12.48 3.64 -19.14
N LYS A 145 -13.55 4.33 -18.72
CA LYS A 145 -14.86 3.73 -18.40
C LYS A 145 -14.83 2.71 -17.26
N VAL A 146 -13.73 2.66 -16.50
CA VAL A 146 -13.61 1.78 -15.32
C VAL A 146 -14.60 2.21 -14.25
N ARG A 147 -15.18 1.25 -13.53
CA ARG A 147 -16.01 1.55 -12.35
C ARG A 147 -15.10 1.85 -11.17
N LEU A 148 -15.30 2.98 -10.51
CA LEU A 148 -14.55 3.29 -9.29
C LEU A 148 -15.21 2.69 -8.04
N ALA A 149 -14.40 2.13 -7.15
CA ALA A 149 -14.83 1.68 -5.82
C ALA A 149 -13.95 2.32 -4.75
N PHE A 150 -14.51 3.27 -4.00
CA PHE A 150 -13.80 3.93 -2.92
C PHE A 150 -13.98 3.13 -1.63
N LEU A 151 -12.95 2.37 -1.28
CA LEU A 151 -12.97 1.43 -0.16
C LEU A 151 -12.57 2.09 1.18
N ASP A 152 -11.95 3.27 1.12
CA ASP A 152 -11.56 4.03 2.30
C ASP A 152 -12.75 4.73 2.99
N PRO A 153 -12.65 4.96 4.32
CA PRO A 153 -13.65 5.72 5.04
C PRO A 153 -13.75 7.17 4.53
N LEU A 154 -14.96 7.74 4.65
CA LEU A 154 -15.19 9.17 4.40
C LEU A 154 -14.51 10.02 5.50
N PRO A 155 -14.26 11.32 5.24
CA PRO A 155 -13.50 12.19 6.17
C PRO A 155 -14.13 12.32 7.57
N ASP A 156 -15.45 12.24 7.67
CA ASP A 156 -16.22 12.34 8.91
C ASP A 156 -16.27 11.04 9.71
N HIS A 157 -15.89 9.91 9.10
CA HIS A 157 -15.85 8.62 9.77
C HIS A 157 -14.76 8.60 10.87
N PRO A 158 -15.02 8.03 12.06
CA PRO A 158 -14.07 8.04 13.19
C PRO A 158 -12.66 7.52 12.83
N ILE A 159 -12.57 6.44 12.04
CA ILE A 159 -11.28 5.88 11.59
C ILE A 159 -10.47 6.89 10.76
N ALA A 160 -11.11 7.65 9.87
CA ALA A 160 -10.42 8.64 9.05
C ALA A 160 -9.89 9.78 9.93
N ARG A 161 -10.72 10.28 10.84
CA ARG A 161 -10.33 11.31 11.82
C ARG A 161 -9.16 10.87 12.70
N GLU A 162 -9.27 9.70 13.31
CA GLU A 162 -8.18 9.14 14.14
C GLU A 162 -6.87 9.02 13.33
N THR A 163 -6.98 8.63 12.06
CA THR A 163 -5.81 8.53 11.17
C THR A 163 -5.16 9.88 10.92
N PHE A 164 -5.94 10.92 10.61
CA PHE A 164 -5.42 12.27 10.38
C PHE A 164 -4.84 12.87 11.65
N GLU A 165 -5.54 12.75 12.78
CA GLU A 165 -5.06 13.25 14.07
C GLU A 165 -3.75 12.57 14.50
N ALA A 166 -3.60 11.26 14.27
CA ALA A 166 -2.35 10.54 14.54
C ALA A 166 -1.21 10.99 13.62
N ALA A 167 -1.50 11.31 12.36
CA ALA A 167 -0.51 11.86 11.43
C ALA A 167 -0.05 13.27 11.86
N ASP A 168 -0.98 14.13 12.28
CA ASP A 168 -0.69 15.52 12.68
C ASP A 168 0.13 15.59 13.96
N ARG A 169 -0.22 14.78 14.98
CA ARG A 169 0.52 14.72 16.27
C ARG A 169 2.00 14.40 16.11
N SER A 170 2.38 13.72 15.03
CA SER A 170 3.78 13.42 14.72
C SER A 170 4.63 14.66 14.37
N THR A 171 4.01 15.83 14.19
CA THR A 171 4.68 17.06 13.71
C THR A 171 4.80 18.17 14.76
N GLU A 172 4.24 18.00 15.96
CA GLU A 172 4.10 19.10 16.94
C GLU A 172 5.34 19.33 17.83
N VAL A 173 6.48 18.71 17.53
CA VAL A 173 7.65 18.75 18.42
C VAL A 173 8.68 19.78 17.98
N ASN A 174 9.15 20.61 18.92
CA ASN A 174 10.20 21.59 18.67
C ASN A 174 11.59 20.93 18.59
N LEU A 175 12.08 20.73 17.37
CA LEU A 175 13.40 20.13 17.11
C LEU A 175 14.58 20.92 17.72
N LEU A 176 14.40 22.22 17.97
CA LEU A 176 15.45 23.09 18.52
C LEU A 176 15.57 23.03 20.04
N GLU A 177 14.55 22.57 20.74
CA GLU A 177 14.53 22.53 22.21
C GLU A 177 14.80 21.13 22.73
N GLU A 178 14.38 20.11 21.98
CA GLU A 178 14.42 18.74 22.45
C GLU A 178 15.74 18.01 22.18
N SER A 179 16.01 16.98 22.98
CA SER A 179 17.18 16.11 22.81
C SER A 179 16.91 15.01 21.77
N PHE A 180 17.96 14.57 21.07
CA PHE A 180 17.84 13.47 20.10
C PHE A 180 17.16 12.20 20.66
N PRO A 181 17.54 11.65 21.84
CA PRO A 181 16.87 10.48 22.39
C PRO A 181 15.37 10.71 22.63
N HIS A 182 15.00 11.88 23.17
CA HIS A 182 13.59 12.21 23.42
C HIS A 182 12.79 12.27 22.12
N LEU A 183 13.34 12.93 21.09
CA LEU A 183 12.71 13.05 19.78
C LEU A 183 12.51 11.69 19.11
N THR A 184 13.52 10.81 19.17
CA THR A 184 13.39 9.45 18.61
C THR A 184 12.31 8.63 19.32
N GLU A 185 12.15 8.79 20.64
CA GLU A 185 11.10 8.13 21.42
C GLU A 185 9.70 8.68 21.12
N VAL A 186 9.56 10.01 21.01
CA VAL A 186 8.29 10.62 20.59
C VAL A 186 7.91 10.14 19.19
N PHE A 187 8.88 10.11 18.27
CA PHE A 187 8.68 9.63 16.91
C PHE A 187 8.25 8.15 16.87
N ARG A 188 8.90 7.29 17.66
CA ARG A 188 8.52 5.87 17.80
C ARG A 188 7.08 5.71 18.27
N ARG A 189 6.67 6.44 19.32
CA ARG A 189 5.28 6.41 19.81
C ARG A 189 4.28 6.91 18.77
N GLY A 190 4.63 7.95 18.03
CA GLY A 190 3.83 8.44 16.90
C GLY A 190 3.65 7.38 15.81
N ILE A 191 4.72 6.68 15.42
CA ILE A 191 4.65 5.55 14.48
C ILE A 191 3.72 4.45 15.00
N GLU A 192 3.85 4.07 16.27
CA GLU A 192 3.02 3.02 16.87
C GLU A 192 1.53 3.42 16.91
N GLU A 193 1.25 4.68 17.20
CA GLU A 193 -0.11 5.22 17.18
C GLU A 193 -0.69 5.23 15.77
N PHE A 194 0.04 5.78 14.80
CA PHE A 194 -0.36 5.77 13.40
C PHE A 194 -0.54 4.35 12.87
N SER A 195 0.31 3.41 13.26
CA SER A 195 0.21 2.00 12.83
C SER A 195 -1.07 1.35 13.36
N ARG A 196 -1.50 1.66 14.59
CA ARG A 196 -2.77 1.18 15.13
C ARG A 196 -3.97 1.70 14.33
N THR A 197 -3.94 2.98 13.91
CA THR A 197 -5.04 3.53 13.08
C THR A 197 -5.05 2.91 11.68
N GLN A 198 -3.88 2.63 11.09
CA GLN A 198 -3.80 1.91 9.81
C GLN A 198 -4.34 0.47 9.90
N VAL A 199 -4.11 -0.26 11.00
CA VAL A 199 -4.69 -1.61 11.17
C VAL A 199 -6.22 -1.55 11.18
N LYS A 200 -6.82 -0.63 11.95
CA LYS A 200 -8.29 -0.42 11.96
C LYS A 200 -8.81 -0.05 10.56
N ARG A 201 -8.06 0.78 9.83
CA ARG A 201 -8.37 1.17 8.46
C ARG A 201 -8.33 -0.04 7.51
N GLU A 202 -7.35 -0.93 7.62
CA GLU A 202 -7.28 -2.15 6.81
C GLU A 202 -8.47 -3.08 7.08
N GLU A 203 -8.86 -3.26 8.35
CA GLU A 203 -10.06 -4.03 8.70
C GLU A 203 -11.33 -3.44 8.06
N TYR A 204 -11.48 -2.12 8.12
CA TYR A 204 -12.58 -1.43 7.44
C TYR A 204 -12.55 -1.67 5.94
N VAL A 205 -11.39 -1.46 5.28
CA VAL A 205 -11.22 -1.69 3.84
C VAL A 205 -11.54 -3.14 3.45
N MET A 206 -11.09 -4.13 4.23
CA MET A 206 -11.42 -5.53 4.00
C MET A 206 -12.92 -5.81 4.10
N SER A 207 -13.63 -5.19 5.05
CA SER A 207 -15.10 -5.30 5.13
C SER A 207 -15.78 -4.71 3.89
N ARG A 208 -15.22 -3.62 3.31
CA ARG A 208 -15.72 -3.01 2.07
C ARG A 208 -15.44 -3.86 0.84
N ILE A 209 -14.27 -4.54 0.80
CA ILE A 209 -13.95 -5.52 -0.25
C ILE A 209 -14.96 -6.67 -0.21
N ALA A 210 -15.22 -7.24 0.96
CA ALA A 210 -16.20 -8.32 1.12
C ALA A 210 -17.62 -7.88 0.70
N SER A 211 -18.06 -6.68 1.11
CA SER A 211 -19.35 -6.12 0.67
C SER A 211 -19.42 -5.93 -0.84
N LEU A 212 -18.35 -5.42 -1.47
CA LEU A 212 -18.27 -5.25 -2.91
C LEU A 212 -18.38 -6.60 -3.63
N ALA A 213 -17.65 -7.60 -3.17
CA ALA A 213 -17.69 -8.96 -3.71
C ALA A 213 -19.11 -9.55 -3.64
N SER A 214 -19.77 -9.43 -2.47
CA SER A 214 -21.17 -9.86 -2.28
C SER A 214 -22.11 -9.15 -3.25
N ASP A 215 -21.99 -7.83 -3.39
CA ASP A 215 -22.85 -7.04 -4.28
C ASP A 215 -22.67 -7.41 -5.76
N ILE A 216 -21.46 -7.81 -6.17
CA ILE A 216 -21.19 -8.32 -7.52
C ILE A 216 -21.86 -9.69 -7.72
N ARG A 217 -21.63 -10.63 -6.80
CA ARG A 217 -22.16 -12.01 -6.86
C ARG A 217 -23.68 -12.07 -6.83
N GLU A 218 -24.29 -11.27 -5.96
CA GLU A 218 -25.75 -11.14 -5.85
C GLU A 218 -26.37 -10.35 -7.02
N GLY A 219 -25.55 -9.82 -7.93
CA GLY A 219 -26.02 -9.06 -9.09
C GLY A 219 -26.66 -7.72 -8.72
N LYS A 220 -26.28 -7.11 -7.59
CA LYS A 220 -26.71 -5.73 -7.28
C LYS A 220 -26.04 -4.69 -8.17
N LEU A 221 -24.96 -5.09 -8.87
CA LEU A 221 -24.27 -4.29 -9.89
C LEU A 221 -24.59 -4.85 -11.30
N PRO A 222 -25.61 -4.30 -12.00
CA PRO A 222 -26.14 -4.90 -13.23
C PRO A 222 -25.12 -5.07 -14.35
N GLN A 223 -24.12 -4.18 -14.42
CA GLN A 223 -23.07 -4.20 -15.44
C GLN A 223 -22.13 -5.41 -15.34
N PHE A 224 -22.16 -6.15 -14.23
CA PHE A 224 -21.32 -7.33 -14.01
C PHE A 224 -22.10 -8.66 -14.08
N LYS A 225 -23.44 -8.62 -14.13
CA LYS A 225 -24.29 -9.84 -14.12
C LYS A 225 -23.97 -10.84 -15.24
N ALA A 226 -23.58 -10.34 -16.40
CA ALA A 226 -23.31 -11.16 -17.59
C ALA A 226 -21.83 -11.53 -17.75
N LYS A 227 -20.94 -11.05 -16.85
CA LYS A 227 -19.52 -11.39 -16.91
C LYS A 227 -19.28 -12.76 -16.29
N GLN A 228 -18.29 -13.48 -16.80
CA GLN A 228 -17.80 -14.71 -16.18
C GLN A 228 -16.72 -14.42 -15.13
N ASP A 229 -15.94 -13.37 -15.35
CA ASP A 229 -14.85 -12.91 -14.48
C ASP A 229 -14.93 -11.38 -14.35
N VAL A 230 -14.66 -10.87 -13.16
CA VAL A 230 -14.60 -9.45 -12.85
C VAL A 230 -13.23 -9.14 -12.23
N ARG A 231 -12.45 -8.32 -12.94
CA ARG A 231 -11.10 -7.93 -12.54
C ARG A 231 -11.13 -6.66 -11.71
N ILE A 232 -10.65 -6.76 -10.48
CA ILE A 232 -10.64 -5.69 -9.48
C ILE A 232 -9.19 -5.29 -9.20
N LEU A 233 -8.84 -4.06 -9.55
CA LEU A 233 -7.54 -3.47 -9.26
C LEU A 233 -7.63 -2.59 -8.01
N ILE A 234 -6.82 -2.89 -6.99
CA ILE A 234 -6.76 -2.15 -5.73
C ILE A 234 -5.38 -1.49 -5.63
N ALA A 235 -5.32 -0.16 -5.63
CA ALA A 235 -4.06 0.59 -5.58
C ALA A 235 -3.89 1.29 -4.22
N PHE A 236 -2.91 0.85 -3.43
CA PHE A 236 -2.64 1.34 -2.07
C PHE A 236 -1.14 1.59 -1.84
N GLY A 237 -0.80 2.37 -0.80
CA GLY A 237 0.54 2.48 -0.29
C GLY A 237 1.14 1.12 0.11
N ALA A 238 2.45 0.95 -0.08
CA ALA A 238 3.15 -0.32 0.11
C ALA A 238 3.19 -0.79 1.56
N ILE A 239 2.90 0.09 2.53
CA ILE A 239 2.70 -0.32 3.92
C ILE A 239 1.50 -1.26 4.06
N HIS A 240 0.51 -1.18 3.15
CA HIS A 240 -0.75 -1.92 3.19
C HIS A 240 -0.71 -3.35 2.63
N THR A 241 0.46 -3.99 2.68
CA THR A 241 0.60 -5.39 2.26
C THR A 241 -0.21 -6.38 3.11
N GLY A 242 -0.76 -5.94 4.25
CA GLY A 242 -1.69 -6.69 5.08
C GLY A 242 -2.99 -7.04 4.34
N LEU A 243 -3.53 -6.12 3.54
CA LEU A 243 -4.75 -6.33 2.74
C LEU A 243 -4.61 -7.53 1.78
N PHE A 244 -3.51 -7.57 1.02
CA PHE A 244 -3.23 -8.69 0.12
C PHE A 244 -3.09 -10.02 0.88
N ARG A 245 -2.44 -10.02 2.05
CA ARG A 245 -2.26 -11.23 2.85
C ARG A 245 -3.60 -11.76 3.39
N ALA A 246 -4.47 -10.86 3.84
CA ALA A 246 -5.80 -11.21 4.31
C ALA A 246 -6.64 -11.84 3.19
N LEU A 247 -6.54 -11.31 1.96
CA LEU A 247 -7.31 -11.82 0.82
C LEU A 247 -6.74 -13.11 0.23
N SER A 248 -5.41 -13.24 0.12
CA SER A 248 -4.75 -14.42 -0.48
C SER A 248 -4.88 -15.70 0.36
N GLY A 249 -5.31 -15.57 1.63
CA GLY A 249 -5.64 -16.70 2.48
C GLY A 249 -7.09 -17.19 2.33
N GLY A 250 -7.89 -16.54 1.49
CA GLY A 250 -9.30 -16.86 1.25
C GLY A 250 -9.54 -17.60 -0.08
N GLU A 251 -10.80 -17.60 -0.51
CA GLU A 251 -11.27 -18.27 -1.74
C GLU A 251 -10.98 -17.46 -3.02
N GLU A 252 -10.55 -16.21 -2.87
CA GLU A 252 -10.36 -15.26 -3.98
C GLU A 252 -9.00 -15.41 -4.67
N ASP A 253 -8.98 -15.22 -5.99
CA ASP A 253 -7.74 -15.17 -6.77
C ASP A 253 -7.08 -13.80 -6.58
N ALA A 254 -6.05 -13.74 -5.74
CA ALA A 254 -5.36 -12.50 -5.40
C ALA A 254 -3.91 -12.49 -5.88
N GLN A 255 -3.52 -11.44 -6.60
CA GLN A 255 -2.14 -11.18 -7.02
C GLN A 255 -1.67 -9.83 -6.48
N ARG A 256 -0.35 -9.62 -6.48
CA ARG A 256 0.24 -8.32 -6.13
C ARG A 256 1.35 -7.91 -7.08
N ALA A 257 1.45 -6.62 -7.30
CA ALA A 257 2.55 -5.97 -7.99
C ALA A 257 3.03 -4.76 -7.16
N PHE A 258 4.28 -4.36 -7.36
CA PHE A 258 4.82 -3.11 -6.83
C PHE A 258 5.14 -2.17 -7.99
N SER A 259 5.08 -0.85 -7.77
CA SER A 259 5.45 0.15 -8.78
C SER A 259 6.89 0.00 -9.29
N ARG A 260 7.75 -0.63 -8.48
CA ARG A 260 9.13 -0.97 -8.84
C ARG A 260 9.57 -2.25 -8.14
N MET A 261 10.40 -3.05 -8.81
CA MET A 261 11.05 -4.23 -8.24
C MET A 261 12.59 -4.15 -8.38
N PRO A 262 13.37 -4.52 -7.34
CA PRO A 262 12.91 -4.78 -5.98
C PRO A 262 12.35 -3.50 -5.33
N PHE A 263 11.27 -3.63 -4.56
CA PHE A 263 10.71 -2.52 -3.80
C PHE A 263 11.49 -2.33 -2.50
N ILE A 264 11.90 -1.11 -2.21
CA ILE A 264 12.69 -0.77 -1.03
C ILE A 264 11.83 0.11 -0.12
N PHE A 265 11.56 -0.38 1.09
CA PHE A 265 10.88 0.39 2.14
C PHE A 265 11.87 1.36 2.78
N GLY A 266 11.52 2.66 2.93
CA GLY A 266 12.26 3.57 3.81
C GLY A 266 12.26 3.09 5.26
N TYR A 267 13.10 3.65 6.13
CA TYR A 267 13.09 3.28 7.54
C TYR A 267 11.77 3.65 8.22
N GLU A 268 11.16 4.78 7.87
CA GLU A 268 9.83 5.17 8.37
C GLU A 268 8.75 4.17 7.93
N SER A 269 8.64 3.88 6.63
CA SER A 269 7.68 2.89 6.12
C SER A 269 7.92 1.49 6.70
N GLU A 270 9.17 1.08 6.90
CA GLU A 270 9.50 -0.20 7.53
C GLU A 270 9.13 -0.22 9.02
N ALA A 271 9.31 0.88 9.74
CA ALA A 271 8.89 1.01 11.14
C ALA A 271 7.36 0.90 11.27
N ILE A 272 6.61 1.62 10.44
CA ILE A 272 5.15 1.54 10.36
C ILE A 272 4.72 0.10 10.05
N ARG A 273 5.27 -0.49 8.98
CA ARG A 273 4.93 -1.86 8.56
C ARG A 273 5.26 -2.90 9.65
N ARG A 274 6.37 -2.77 10.37
CA ARG A 274 6.71 -3.66 11.50
C ARG A 274 5.69 -3.50 12.63
N SER A 275 5.38 -2.26 13.01
CA SER A 275 4.42 -1.98 14.07
C SER A 275 3.01 -2.49 13.74
N MET A 276 2.53 -2.31 12.50
CA MET A 276 1.27 -2.88 12.01
C MET A 276 1.24 -4.42 12.11
N LEU A 277 2.39 -5.08 11.95
CA LEU A 277 2.53 -6.53 12.09
C LEU A 277 2.78 -7.00 13.53
N GLY A 278 2.62 -6.12 14.53
CA GLY A 278 2.90 -6.42 15.94
C GLY A 278 4.37 -6.71 16.23
N LYS A 279 5.29 -6.29 15.35
CA LYS A 279 6.72 -6.45 15.54
C LYS A 279 7.31 -5.21 16.19
N GLU A 280 8.28 -5.42 17.07
CA GLU A 280 9.00 -4.35 17.76
C GLU A 280 9.63 -3.36 16.78
N VAL A 281 9.53 -2.06 17.09
CA VAL A 281 10.31 -1.00 16.44
C VAL A 281 11.52 -0.71 17.32
N THR A 282 12.69 -1.18 16.91
CA THR A 282 13.93 -1.06 17.69
C THR A 282 14.44 0.38 17.72
N ASP A 283 15.24 0.74 18.73
CA ASP A 283 15.88 2.06 18.83
C ASP A 283 16.66 2.46 17.57
N ASP A 284 17.41 1.52 16.99
CA ASP A 284 18.15 1.74 15.73
C ASP A 284 17.19 2.08 14.58
N LEU A 285 16.07 1.36 14.45
CA LEU A 285 15.09 1.63 13.40
C LEU A 285 14.38 2.97 13.61
N ALA A 286 13.97 3.27 14.84
CA ALA A 286 13.33 4.54 15.18
C ALA A 286 14.27 5.74 14.93
N ALA A 287 15.53 5.65 15.35
CA ALA A 287 16.54 6.69 15.13
C ALA A 287 16.79 6.93 13.63
N ARG A 288 16.88 5.86 12.83
CA ARG A 288 17.08 5.98 11.37
C ARG A 288 15.86 6.53 10.66
N ALA A 289 14.66 6.09 11.04
CA ALA A 289 13.40 6.58 10.50
C ALA A 289 13.23 8.09 10.80
N PHE A 290 13.50 8.50 12.03
CA PHE A 290 13.48 9.90 12.43
C PHE A 290 14.48 10.75 11.61
N MET A 291 15.72 10.28 11.49
CA MET A 291 16.74 10.99 10.70
C MET A 291 16.41 11.02 9.21
N GLU A 292 15.81 9.97 8.66
CA GLU A 292 15.32 9.95 7.27
C GLU A 292 14.28 11.03 7.04
N ARG A 293 13.30 11.16 7.95
CA ARG A 293 12.25 12.18 7.87
C ARG A 293 12.78 13.61 7.93
N ILE A 294 13.84 13.83 8.70
CA ILE A 294 14.50 15.15 8.82
C ILE A 294 15.37 15.45 7.60
N ILE A 295 16.27 14.53 7.22
CA ILE A 295 17.27 14.77 6.16
C ILE A 295 16.61 14.84 4.78
N SER A 296 15.64 13.97 4.51
CA SER A 296 15.01 13.82 3.19
C SER A 296 14.51 15.14 2.59
N PRO A 297 13.65 15.94 3.26
CA PRO A 297 13.15 17.20 2.70
C PRO A 297 14.23 18.28 2.61
N MET A 298 15.20 18.33 3.53
CA MET A 298 16.22 19.37 3.51
C MET A 298 17.26 19.15 2.41
N VAL A 299 17.65 17.90 2.20
CA VAL A 299 18.84 17.57 1.43
C VAL A 299 18.50 17.07 0.03
N PHE A 300 17.34 16.43 -0.15
CA PHE A 300 16.98 15.78 -1.40
C PHE A 300 15.81 16.43 -2.14
N ALA A 301 15.14 17.46 -1.58
CA ALA A 301 13.98 18.08 -2.22
C ALA A 301 14.24 18.56 -3.66
N ARG A 302 15.48 18.93 -4.00
CA ARG A 302 15.88 19.34 -5.36
C ARG A 302 16.33 18.19 -6.27
N LEU A 303 16.63 17.03 -5.70
CA LEU A 303 17.17 15.87 -6.44
C LEU A 303 16.07 14.88 -6.81
N ALA A 304 15.09 14.70 -5.93
CA ALA A 304 13.98 13.76 -6.12
C ALA A 304 12.80 14.05 -5.17
N GLY A 305 11.59 13.65 -5.58
CA GLY A 305 10.39 13.73 -4.74
C GLY A 305 10.51 12.93 -3.42
N SER A 306 9.58 13.18 -2.49
CA SER A 306 9.57 12.60 -1.13
C SER A 306 9.63 11.06 -1.12
N GLU A 307 9.03 10.39 -2.09
CA GLU A 307 8.92 8.91 -2.12
C GLU A 307 9.74 8.24 -3.24
N SER A 308 10.72 8.94 -3.79
CA SER A 308 11.57 8.40 -4.86
C SER A 308 12.36 7.17 -4.40
N GLN A 309 12.14 6.02 -5.06
CA GLN A 309 12.85 4.76 -4.77
C GLN A 309 14.39 4.87 -4.84
N PRO A 310 15.00 5.57 -5.82
CA PRO A 310 16.44 5.85 -5.79
C PRO A 310 16.89 6.61 -4.53
N LYS A 311 16.12 7.61 -4.11
CA LYS A 311 16.40 8.37 -2.89
C LYS A 311 16.32 7.48 -1.65
N ILE A 312 15.25 6.70 -1.52
CA ILE A 312 15.06 5.76 -0.41
C ILE A 312 16.21 4.76 -0.37
N ALA A 313 16.59 4.18 -1.51
CA ALA A 313 17.70 3.24 -1.61
C ALA A 313 19.03 3.88 -1.14
N PHE A 314 19.33 5.10 -1.61
CA PHE A 314 20.51 5.83 -1.18
C PHE A 314 20.49 6.12 0.33
N LEU A 315 19.39 6.68 0.84
CA LEU A 315 19.24 7.01 2.28
C LEU A 315 19.40 5.78 3.15
N ARG A 316 18.84 4.64 2.75
CA ARG A 316 19.05 3.36 3.45
C ARG A 316 20.51 2.96 3.52
N LYS A 317 21.18 2.95 2.36
CA LYS A 317 22.60 2.58 2.22
C LYS A 317 23.50 3.51 3.01
N ALA A 318 23.26 4.82 2.92
CA ALA A 318 24.03 5.87 3.59
C ALA A 318 23.85 5.80 5.12
N SER A 319 22.58 5.80 5.57
CA SER A 319 22.27 5.71 7.00
C SER A 319 22.84 4.45 7.61
N ALA A 320 22.72 3.27 6.97
CA ALA A 320 23.24 2.00 7.49
C ALA A 320 24.75 1.98 7.80
N LYS A 321 25.54 2.94 7.28
CA LYS A 321 26.97 3.12 7.60
C LYS A 321 27.23 3.95 8.86
N LEU A 322 26.19 4.58 9.40
CA LEU A 322 26.23 5.44 10.57
C LEU A 322 25.69 4.67 11.79
N SER A 323 26.41 4.80 12.90
CA SER A 323 25.95 4.38 14.23
C SER A 323 24.91 5.36 14.79
N ILE A 324 24.15 4.95 15.81
CA ILE A 324 23.21 5.84 16.50
C ILE A 324 23.92 7.07 17.07
N GLY A 325 25.14 6.91 17.60
CA GLY A 325 25.94 8.03 18.11
C GLY A 325 26.27 9.06 17.03
N GLU A 326 26.58 8.59 15.82
CA GLU A 326 26.86 9.47 14.67
C GLU A 326 25.61 10.12 14.11
N LEU A 327 24.46 9.43 14.15
CA LEU A 327 23.16 10.02 13.81
C LEU A 327 22.79 11.14 14.80
N LYS A 328 23.05 10.93 16.09
CA LYS A 328 22.92 11.97 17.11
C LYS A 328 23.84 13.16 16.84
N GLU A 329 25.13 12.92 16.60
CA GLU A 329 26.09 14.00 16.28
C GLU A 329 25.66 14.78 15.04
N LEU A 330 25.18 14.08 14.01
CA LEU A 330 24.65 14.70 12.81
C LEU A 330 23.45 15.60 13.12
N PHE A 331 22.49 15.10 13.92
CA PHE A 331 21.34 15.88 14.38
C PHE A 331 21.76 17.16 15.13
N GLU A 332 22.65 17.04 16.12
CA GLU A 332 23.08 18.19 16.93
C GLU A 332 23.79 19.25 16.06
N LYS A 333 24.64 18.84 15.11
CA LYS A 333 25.28 19.77 14.17
C LYS A 333 24.27 20.49 13.27
N MET A 334 23.23 19.81 12.80
CA MET A 334 22.16 20.45 12.02
C MET A 334 21.35 21.41 12.89
N LYS A 335 21.05 21.00 14.13
CA LYS A 335 20.36 21.81 15.14
C LYS A 335 21.11 23.11 15.47
N GLU A 336 22.43 23.07 15.63
CA GLU A 336 23.29 24.26 15.81
C GLU A 336 23.19 25.26 14.65
N LYS A 337 22.80 24.79 13.46
CA LYS A 337 22.57 25.60 12.26
C LYS A 337 21.09 25.88 12.02
N TYR A 338 20.24 25.66 13.04
CA TYR A 338 18.80 25.84 12.96
C TYR A 338 18.16 25.07 11.81
N PHE A 339 18.73 23.90 11.47
CA PHE A 339 18.31 23.09 10.32
C PHE A 339 18.30 23.87 8.99
N ASP A 340 19.20 24.85 8.81
CA ASP A 340 19.37 25.53 7.53
C ASP A 340 19.64 24.49 6.42
N PRO A 341 18.88 24.48 5.30
CA PRO A 341 18.97 23.42 4.31
C PRO A 341 20.37 23.30 3.66
N LEU A 342 21.03 24.42 3.38
CA LEU A 342 22.35 24.42 2.73
C LEU A 342 23.44 23.92 3.67
N MET A 343 23.44 24.43 4.90
CA MET A 343 24.40 23.99 5.93
C MET A 343 24.16 22.53 6.31
N SER A 344 22.91 22.11 6.45
CA SER A 344 22.54 20.73 6.78
C SER A 344 22.98 19.75 5.69
N ALA A 345 22.81 20.11 4.41
CA ALA A 345 23.31 19.31 3.29
C ALA A 345 24.84 19.11 3.34
N GLU A 346 25.60 20.18 3.61
CA GLU A 346 27.07 20.08 3.72
C GLU A 346 27.53 19.29 4.95
N ILE A 347 26.81 19.38 6.08
CA ILE A 347 27.06 18.55 7.27
C ILE A 347 26.85 17.06 6.92
N VAL A 348 25.70 16.72 6.31
CA VAL A 348 25.38 15.34 5.89
C VAL A 348 26.43 14.82 4.91
N LYS A 349 26.76 15.58 3.87
CA LYS A 349 27.78 15.24 2.87
C LYS A 349 29.14 14.99 3.49
N THR A 350 29.57 15.86 4.41
CA THR A 350 30.86 15.71 5.12
C THR A 350 30.88 14.43 5.94
N MET A 351 29.81 14.14 6.69
CA MET A 351 29.69 12.91 7.47
C MET A 351 29.73 11.67 6.58
N LEU A 352 28.97 11.65 5.49
CA LEU A 352 28.95 10.52 4.56
C LEU A 352 30.30 10.29 3.87
N LYS A 353 31.03 11.37 3.55
CA LYS A 353 32.38 11.27 2.99
C LYS A 353 33.35 10.55 3.92
N THR A 354 33.28 10.75 5.24
CA THR A 354 34.14 10.02 6.20
C THR A 354 33.84 8.51 6.22
N LYS A 355 32.65 8.11 5.78
CA LYS A 355 32.21 6.72 5.61
C LYS A 355 32.48 6.14 4.22
N GLY A 356 33.15 6.90 3.34
CA GLY A 356 33.38 6.50 1.95
C GLY A 356 32.10 6.46 1.11
N VAL A 357 31.05 7.19 1.52
CA VAL A 357 29.82 7.33 0.75
C VAL A 357 29.85 8.68 0.04
N GLU A 358 29.86 8.62 -1.29
CA GLU A 358 29.76 9.82 -2.12
C GLU A 358 28.33 10.34 -2.15
N PHE A 359 28.16 11.63 -1.88
CA PHE A 359 26.86 12.27 -1.85
C PHE A 359 26.46 12.72 -3.27
N PRO A 360 25.28 12.32 -3.78
CA PRO A 360 24.86 12.68 -5.13
C PRO A 360 24.45 14.16 -5.21
N LEU A 361 24.99 14.87 -6.19
CA LEU A 361 24.69 16.28 -6.49
C LEU A 361 23.71 16.43 -7.65
N THR A 362 23.52 15.37 -8.43
CA THR A 362 22.56 15.32 -9.53
C THR A 362 21.63 14.12 -9.40
N ARG A 363 20.52 14.15 -10.13
CA ARG A 363 19.59 13.01 -10.20
C ARG A 363 20.25 11.76 -10.80
N GLU A 364 21.05 11.94 -11.84
CA GLU A 364 21.75 10.82 -12.49
C GLU A 364 22.75 10.17 -11.51
N GLU A 365 23.47 10.98 -10.73
CA GLU A 365 24.32 10.49 -9.65
C GLU A 365 23.52 9.77 -8.57
N LEU A 366 22.35 10.28 -8.18
CA LEU A 366 21.46 9.62 -7.21
C LEU A 366 20.99 8.25 -7.73
N GLU A 367 20.56 8.18 -8.99
CA GLU A 367 20.13 6.93 -9.62
C GLU A 367 21.28 5.92 -9.74
N LYS A 368 22.51 6.38 -9.98
CA LYS A 368 23.71 5.54 -9.97
C LYS A 368 24.08 5.07 -8.57
N ALA A 369 24.02 5.94 -7.57
CA ALA A 369 24.38 5.62 -6.18
C ALA A 369 23.38 4.68 -5.49
N ALA A 370 22.13 4.68 -5.97
CA ALA A 370 21.03 3.81 -5.55
C ALA A 370 21.11 2.37 -6.07
N ARG A 371 21.92 2.11 -7.11
CA ARG A 371 22.25 0.75 -7.57
C ARG A 371 23.34 0.14 -6.67
#